data_AF-A0A2E7INQ3-F1
#
_entry.id   AF-A0A2E7INQ3-F1
#
_cell.length_a   1.000
_cell.length_b   1.000
_cell.length_c   1.000
_cell.angle_alpha   90.00
_cell.angle_beta   90.00
_cell.angle_gamma   90.00
#
_symmetry.space_group_name_H-M   'P 1'
#
loop_
_entity.id
_entity.type
_entity.pdbx_description
1 polymer ?
#
loop_
_entity_poly.entity_id
_entity_poly.type
_entity_poly.pdbx_seq_one_letter_code
_entity_poly.pdbx_strand_id
1 'polypeptide(L)'
;MNPDVKAYIERITSPICRAHDQRAGSSSRQLRRGGEYNFRNQPERLKYLGKRGNWHQFEKIGERGVWCELLDSDLCLIEETRAV
;
A
#
# COMPACT_ATOMS: atom_id res chain seq x y z
N MET A 1 11.16 6.76 2.32
CA MET A 1 10.22 5.78 2.88
C MET A 1 10.47 5.67 4.38
N ASN A 2 9.42 5.70 5.21
CA ASN A 2 9.54 5.52 6.67
C ASN A 2 10.19 4.13 6.97
N PRO A 3 11.25 4.06 7.80
CA PRO A 3 11.99 2.83 8.06
C PRO A 3 11.14 1.71 8.67
N ASP A 4 10.14 2.04 9.51
CA ASP A 4 9.24 1.06 10.11
C ASP A 4 8.33 0.41 9.06
N VAL A 5 7.86 1.22 8.10
CA VAL A 5 7.08 0.73 6.96
C VAL A 5 7.94 -0.14 6.06
N LYS A 6 9.21 0.24 5.86
CA LYS A 6 10.13 -0.55 5.05
C LYS A 6 10.35 -1.94 5.65
N ALA A 7 10.64 -1.99 6.95
CA ALA A 7 10.77 -3.26 7.68
C ALA A 7 9.47 -4.07 7.65
N TYR A 8 8.30 -3.42 7.76
CA TYR A 8 7.00 -4.09 7.67
C TYR A 8 6.76 -4.69 6.27
N ILE A 9 6.99 -3.93 5.20
CA ILE A 9 6.86 -4.41 3.81
C ILE A 9 7.82 -5.58 3.56
N GLU A 10 9.08 -5.47 3.95
CA GLU A 10 10.06 -6.56 3.79
C GLU A 10 9.63 -7.83 4.55
N ARG A 11 9.01 -7.69 5.73
CA ARG A 11 8.52 -8.81 6.54
C ARG A 11 7.35 -9.55 5.89
N ILE A 12 6.44 -8.85 5.22
CA ILE A 12 5.19 -9.42 4.67
C ILE A 12 5.27 -9.77 3.19
N THR A 13 6.13 -9.11 2.41
CA THR A 13 6.35 -9.44 0.99
C THR A 13 7.00 -10.82 0.83
N SER A 14 7.82 -11.26 1.79
CA SER A 14 8.55 -12.52 1.73
C SER A 14 7.65 -13.79 1.68
N PRO A 15 6.52 -13.87 2.40
CA PRO A 15 5.60 -15.01 2.28
C PRO A 15 4.34 -14.73 1.44
N ILE A 16 3.78 -13.51 1.47
CA ILE A 16 2.43 -13.24 0.93
C ILE A 16 2.46 -12.89 -0.56
N CYS A 17 3.47 -12.14 -1.01
CA CYS A 17 3.51 -11.63 -2.39
C CYS A 17 4.59 -12.33 -3.24
N ARG A 18 5.48 -13.15 -2.63
CA ARG A 18 6.50 -13.97 -3.32
C ARG A 18 5.95 -15.18 -4.09
N ALA A 19 4.64 -15.44 -4.03
CA ALA A 19 3.98 -16.52 -4.76
C ALA A 19 3.47 -16.15 -6.18
N HIS A 20 3.70 -14.93 -6.66
CA HIS A 20 3.19 -14.50 -7.97
C HIS A 20 4.26 -13.82 -8.83
N ASP A 21 5.13 -14.62 -9.46
CA ASP A 21 5.95 -14.15 -10.59
C ASP A 21 5.88 -15.04 -11.84
N GLN A 22 4.76 -15.74 -12.08
CA GLN A 22 4.52 -16.30 -13.42
C GLN A 22 3.05 -16.16 -13.82
N ARG A 23 2.81 -15.29 -14.82
CA ARG A 23 1.53 -14.90 -15.46
C ARG A 23 0.87 -13.67 -14.84
N ALA A 24 1.35 -12.51 -15.28
CA ALA A 24 0.68 -11.22 -15.14
C ALA A 24 -0.67 -11.21 -15.87
N GLY A 25 -1.73 -11.59 -15.15
CA GLY A 25 -3.10 -11.19 -15.45
C GLY A 25 -3.41 -9.94 -14.64
N SER A 26 -3.44 -8.79 -15.31
CA SER A 26 -3.73 -7.47 -14.74
C SER A 26 -5.12 -7.43 -14.12
N SER A 27 -5.23 -7.62 -12.79
CA SER A 27 -6.33 -7.05 -12.00
C SER A 27 -5.79 -5.80 -11.33
N SER A 28 -5.87 -4.69 -12.04
CA SER A 28 -5.60 -3.35 -11.53
C SER A 28 -6.54 -3.08 -10.34
N ARG A 29 -6.05 -3.26 -9.11
CA ARG A 29 -6.74 -2.72 -7.93
C ARG A 29 -6.81 -1.20 -8.09
N GLN A 30 -7.98 -0.70 -8.46
CA GLN A 30 -8.18 0.71 -8.72
C GLN A 30 -8.30 1.46 -7.39
N LEU A 31 -7.21 2.08 -6.95
CA LEU A 31 -7.23 2.94 -5.76
C LEU A 31 -7.88 4.28 -6.10
N ARG A 32 -8.73 4.77 -5.19
CA ARG A 32 -9.42 6.06 -5.34
C ARG A 32 -8.59 7.15 -4.67
N ARG A 33 -8.25 8.21 -5.41
CA ARG A 33 -7.52 9.36 -4.84
C ARG A 33 -8.34 9.97 -3.70
N GLY A 34 -7.69 10.20 -2.57
CA GLY A 34 -8.34 10.62 -1.32
C GLY A 34 -9.08 9.51 -0.57
N GLY A 35 -9.11 8.28 -1.10
CA GLY A 35 -9.64 7.11 -0.40
C GLY A 35 -8.75 6.70 0.77
N GLU A 36 -9.38 6.11 1.79
CA GLU A 36 -8.71 5.67 3.02
C GLU A 36 -8.44 4.16 2.99
N TYR A 37 -7.24 3.79 3.42
CA TYR A 37 -6.73 2.44 3.38
C TYR A 37 -5.97 2.11 4.67
N ASN A 38 -5.71 0.83 4.91
CA ASN A 38 -4.88 0.35 6.02
C ASN A 38 -3.86 -0.63 5.52
N PHE A 39 -2.71 -0.67 6.17
CA PHE A 39 -1.89 -1.87 6.12
C PHE A 39 -2.61 -3.00 6.87
N ARG A 40 -2.60 -4.20 6.28
CA ARG A 40 -3.24 -5.36 6.90
C ARG A 40 -2.65 -5.65 8.27
N ASN A 41 -3.49 -5.85 9.28
CA ASN A 41 -3.05 -6.11 10.66
C ASN A 41 -2.19 -4.99 11.27
N GLN A 42 -2.34 -3.75 10.81
CA GLN A 42 -1.63 -2.60 11.34
C GLN A 42 -2.62 -1.47 11.67
N PRO A 43 -2.35 -0.67 12.70
CA PRO A 43 -3.25 0.41 13.12
C PRO A 43 -3.20 1.64 12.21
N GLU A 44 -2.16 1.79 11.38
CA GLU A 44 -1.96 2.97 10.54
C GLU A 44 -3.05 3.14 9.49
N ARG A 45 -3.65 4.33 9.49
CA ARG A 45 -4.60 4.77 8.48
C ARG A 45 -3.85 5.56 7.40
N LEU A 46 -4.06 5.16 6.16
CA LEU A 46 -3.45 5.73 4.97
C LEU A 46 -4.51 6.44 4.14
N LYS A 47 -4.08 7.44 3.38
CA LYS A 47 -4.91 8.08 2.36
C LYS A 47 -4.15 8.15 1.05
N TYR A 48 -4.79 7.70 -0.02
CA TYR A 48 -4.13 7.60 -1.31
C TYR A 48 -3.98 8.97 -1.99
N LEU A 49 -2.74 9.35 -2.31
CA LEU A 49 -2.41 10.64 -2.93
C LEU A 49 -2.43 10.59 -4.47
N GLY A 50 -2.15 9.42 -5.04
CA GLY A 50 -2.02 9.21 -6.48
C GLY A 50 -0.83 8.33 -6.85
N LYS A 51 -0.60 8.15 -8.15
CA LYS A 51 0.53 7.37 -8.67
C LYS A 51 1.57 8.31 -9.31
N ARG A 52 2.85 8.10 -9.00
CA ARG A 52 3.99 8.79 -9.63
C ARG A 52 4.95 7.77 -10.21
N GLY A 53 4.96 7.62 -11.54
CA GLY A 53 5.66 6.52 -12.19
C GLY A 53 5.05 5.17 -11.79
N ASN A 54 5.86 4.26 -11.27
CA ASN A 54 5.40 2.94 -10.78
C ASN A 54 4.95 2.95 -9.32
N TRP A 55 5.02 4.09 -8.62
CA TRP A 55 4.82 4.18 -7.18
C TRP A 55 3.46 4.79 -6.81
N HIS A 56 2.68 4.06 -6.03
CA HIS A 56 1.46 4.52 -5.38
C HIS A 56 1.81 5.24 -4.09
N GLN A 57 1.49 6.54 -4.02
CA GLN A 57 1.86 7.39 -2.89
C GLN A 57 0.71 7.49 -1.88
N PHE A 58 1.03 7.38 -0.61
CA PHE A 58 0.07 7.50 0.48
C PHE A 58 0.56 8.51 1.52
N GLU A 59 -0.36 9.31 2.04
CA GLU A 59 -0.16 10.06 3.29
C GLU A 59 -0.69 9.23 4.46
N LYS A 60 -0.07 9.37 5.62
CA LYS A 60 -0.64 8.83 6.86
C LYS A 60 -1.64 9.84 7.42
N ILE A 61 -2.82 9.41 7.84
CA ILE A 61 -3.83 10.32 8.38
C ILE A 61 -3.25 11.05 9.60
N GLY A 62 -3.32 12.38 9.58
CA GLY A 62 -2.75 13.25 10.62
C GLY A 62 -1.34 13.77 10.31
N GLU A 63 -0.66 13.21 9.30
CA GLU A 63 0.64 13.67 8.82
C GLU A 63 0.50 14.24 7.39
N ARG A 64 1.21 15.34 7.10
CA ARG A 64 1.17 15.97 5.77
C ARG A 64 2.30 15.43 4.88
N GLY A 65 1.96 15.07 3.65
CA GLY A 65 2.93 14.69 2.62
C GLY A 65 3.03 13.17 2.39
N VAL A 66 3.89 12.77 1.46
CA VAL A 66 4.10 11.35 1.12
C VAL A 66 4.79 10.66 2.29
N TRP A 67 4.08 9.73 2.91
CA TRP A 67 4.59 8.95 4.04
C TRP A 67 5.16 7.61 3.59
N CYS A 68 4.43 6.92 2.70
CA CYS A 68 4.90 5.68 2.08
C CYS A 68 4.54 5.60 0.60
N GLU A 69 5.26 4.74 -0.11
CA GLU A 69 5.11 4.48 -1.53
C GLU A 69 5.08 2.95 -1.73
N LEU A 70 4.13 2.47 -2.53
CA LEU A 70 3.94 1.04 -2.82
C LEU A 70 4.01 0.78 -4.32
N LEU A 71 4.60 -0.34 -4.73
CA LEU A 71 4.44 -0.83 -6.11
C LEU A 71 3.05 -1.46 -6.28
N ASP A 72 2.63 -1.67 -7.53
CA ASP A 72 1.43 -2.45 -7.85
C ASP A 72 1.47 -3.84 -7.16
N SER A 73 2.65 -4.46 -7.11
CA SER A 73 2.87 -5.76 -6.45
C SER A 73 2.63 -5.72 -4.95
N ASP A 74 2.79 -4.57 -4.31
CA ASP A 74 2.66 -4.39 -2.86
C ASP A 74 1.26 -3.89 -2.48
N LEU A 75 0.38 -3.62 -3.45
CA LEU A 75 -1.02 -3.30 -3.15
C LEU A 75 -1.76 -4.47 -2.49
N CYS A 76 -1.19 -5.70 -2.54
CA CYS A 76 -1.62 -6.86 -1.75
C CYS A 76 -1.63 -6.57 -0.24
N LEU A 77 -0.79 -5.65 0.23
CA LEU A 77 -0.50 -5.39 1.65
C LEU A 77 -1.50 -4.44 2.31
N ILE A 78 -2.32 -3.76 1.50
CA ILE A 78 -3.32 -2.81 1.97
C ILE A 78 -4.75 -3.29 1.72
N GLU A 79 -5.68 -2.69 2.46
CA GLU A 79 -7.13 -2.88 2.30
C GLU A 79 -7.87 -1.55 2.51
N GLU A 80 -9.06 -1.41 1.94
CA GLU A 80 -9.90 -0.23 2.17
C GLU A 80 -10.30 -0.14 3.65
N THR A 81 -10.26 1.07 4.20
CA THR A 81 -10.77 1.32 5.54
C THR A 81 -12.28 1.14 5.54
N ARG A 82 -12.76 0.15 6.29
CA ARG A 82 -14.18 0.00 6.58
C ARG A 82 -14.58 1.05 7.61
N ALA A 83 -15.58 1.85 7.30
CA ALA A 83 -16.27 2.63 8.31
C ALA A 83 -16.88 1.65 9.32
N VAL A 84 -16.53 1.80 10.59
CA VAL A 84 -17.18 1.11 11.71
C VAL A 84 -18.44 1.84 12.11
#